data_AF-W9YCC1-F1
#
_entry.id   AF-W9YCC1-F1
#
_cell.length_a   1.000
_cell.length_b   1.000
_cell.length_c   1.000
_cell.angle_alpha   90.00
_cell.angle_beta   90.00
_cell.angle_gamma   90.00
#
_symmetry.space_group_name_H-M   'P 1'
#
loop_
_entity.id
_entity.type
_entity.pdbx_description
1 polymer ?
#
loop_
_entity_poly.entity_id
_entity_poly.type
_entity_poly.pdbx_seq_one_letter_code
_entity_poly.pdbx_strand_id
1 'polypeptide(L)'
;MVILAASVCTRGGKPLLSRQFREIQKSRVEALLASFPKLADSSTQHTTVEQENVRFVYQPLDELYLVLITNKNSNILQDIDSLHLFGQVVTSICKRVDEREILRNAFELLSAFDELVTMGYRENLSLSQIKTFLEMESHEERIQEIIARNKELEASEERKRKAKQLEMQRKEAARSAAYGRGVAPKISQQPTYTVPARPEAPYDTYEAEKNKITSKFAASRPTKGMQLGKKSKTSNAFAKVQQELGPGAVDAEQHTSSDHLETDLPDRTLATTSAHQQTLSAATTPILISLTETLSAKLTREGALKSFEVKGDLQLKITDPALTKLALSVRAVEGPLKAQFRPHPNVDKNLFSSQKLIQLKDTSKRFPTNNSIGVLRWRATAAADTPDVLPITFTAWVSKSDDSYTITIEYELTHPDLTLRDVTVTIPYSTAEPAVSSFDAIYQVTGDSLEWTIGTIDSDNPSGSFEFEAQTDDDAEFFPMTVGFEMSRPFVEVDVNGARLLELDEEVNFEKAVKATADGFLIE
;
A
#
# COMPACT_ATOMS: atom_id res chain seq x y z
N MET A 1 19.79 -8.64 -12.18
CA MET A 1 18.90 -7.47 -12.36
C MET A 1 19.69 -6.24 -12.01
N VAL A 2 19.81 -5.28 -12.93
CA VAL A 2 20.52 -4.02 -12.66
C VAL A 2 19.77 -2.89 -13.36
N ILE A 3 19.09 -2.07 -12.57
CA ILE A 3 18.55 -0.78 -13.00
C ILE A 3 19.72 0.21 -12.98
N LEU A 4 19.99 0.85 -14.12
CA LEU A 4 21.11 1.80 -14.26
C LEU A 4 20.69 3.20 -13.84
N ALA A 5 19.51 3.63 -14.29
CA ALA A 5 18.94 4.93 -13.95
C ALA A 5 17.40 4.91 -14.02
N ALA A 6 16.76 5.76 -13.22
CA ALA A 6 15.34 6.09 -13.30
C ALA A 6 15.19 7.57 -13.64
N SER A 7 14.41 7.91 -14.65
CA SER A 7 14.27 9.28 -15.14
C SER A 7 12.83 9.64 -15.44
N VAL A 8 12.44 10.86 -15.11
CA VAL A 8 11.22 11.50 -15.59
C VAL A 8 11.64 12.50 -16.67
N CYS A 9 11.13 12.34 -17.88
CA CYS A 9 11.46 13.20 -19.02
C CYS A 9 10.20 13.68 -19.75
N THR A 10 10.34 14.77 -20.49
CA THR A 10 9.29 15.24 -21.40
C THR A 10 9.14 14.30 -22.59
N ARG A 11 8.04 14.40 -23.36
CA ARG A 11 7.89 13.65 -24.62
C ARG A 11 9.01 13.91 -25.64
N GLY A 12 9.68 15.06 -25.54
CA GLY A 12 10.87 15.39 -26.34
C GLY A 12 12.17 14.75 -25.87
N GLY A 13 12.16 13.90 -24.83
CA GLY A 13 13.35 13.22 -24.32
C GLY A 13 14.24 14.09 -23.43
N LYS A 14 13.83 15.31 -23.12
CA LYS A 14 14.53 16.19 -22.17
C LYS A 14 14.30 15.69 -20.74
N PRO A 15 15.35 15.31 -19.98
CA PRO A 15 15.20 14.88 -18.59
C PRO A 15 14.79 16.06 -17.69
N LEU A 16 13.74 15.86 -16.91
CA LEU A 16 13.33 16.77 -15.82
C LEU A 16 13.98 16.33 -14.50
N LEU A 17 13.94 15.01 -14.25
CA LEU A 17 14.54 14.37 -13.10
C LEU A 17 15.24 13.09 -13.56
N SER A 18 16.44 12.81 -13.07
CA SER A 18 17.13 11.56 -13.36
C SER A 18 18.00 11.15 -12.18
N ARG A 19 17.77 9.95 -11.67
CA ARG A 19 18.56 9.30 -10.63
C ARG A 19 19.37 8.17 -11.24
N GLN A 20 20.69 8.18 -11.04
CA GLN A 20 21.58 7.10 -11.47
C GLN A 20 21.92 6.20 -10.29
N PHE A 21 21.73 4.90 -10.44
CA PHE A 21 22.01 3.90 -9.39
C PHE A 21 23.33 3.14 -9.61
N ARG A 22 23.96 3.37 -10.77
CA ARG A 22 25.28 2.86 -11.14
C ARG A 22 26.10 3.98 -11.75
N GLU A 23 27.42 3.79 -11.78
CA GLU A 23 28.36 4.72 -12.39
C GLU A 23 28.12 4.80 -13.91
N ILE A 24 27.30 5.76 -14.32
CA ILE A 24 27.06 6.13 -15.71
C ILE A 24 27.28 7.63 -15.85
N GLN A 25 28.02 8.04 -16.88
CA GLN A 25 28.29 9.45 -17.12
C GLN A 25 26.97 10.19 -17.45
N LYS A 26 26.79 11.38 -16.88
CA LYS A 26 25.61 12.22 -17.11
C LYS A 26 25.34 12.45 -18.60
N SER A 27 26.38 12.77 -19.37
CA SER A 27 26.30 12.98 -20.83
C SER A 27 25.75 11.76 -21.57
N ARG A 28 26.08 10.55 -21.10
CA ARG A 28 25.55 9.30 -21.67
C ARG A 28 24.07 9.13 -21.35
N VAL A 29 23.63 9.45 -20.13
CA VAL A 29 22.21 9.39 -19.77
C VAL A 29 21.39 10.39 -20.58
N GLU A 30 21.87 11.63 -20.71
CA GLU A 30 21.22 12.65 -21.54
C GLU A 30 21.14 12.24 -23.01
N ALA A 31 22.21 11.64 -23.57
CA ALA A 31 22.21 11.13 -24.94
C ALA A 31 21.19 9.99 -25.12
N LEU A 32 21.12 9.05 -24.17
CA LEU A 32 20.16 7.93 -24.19
C LEU A 32 18.71 8.43 -24.10
N LEU A 33 18.43 9.40 -23.23
CA LEU A 33 17.09 9.98 -23.09
C LEU A 33 16.71 10.86 -24.29
N ALA A 34 17.67 11.53 -24.93
CA ALA A 34 17.43 12.30 -26.15
C ALA A 34 17.12 11.42 -27.37
N SER A 35 17.67 10.19 -27.44
CA SER A 35 17.33 9.24 -28.50
C SER A 35 16.05 8.44 -28.22
N PHE A 36 15.66 8.30 -26.95
CA PHE A 36 14.51 7.50 -26.52
C PHE A 36 13.19 7.82 -27.27
N PRO A 37 12.75 9.08 -27.46
CA PRO A 37 11.49 9.37 -28.15
C PRO A 37 11.42 8.88 -29.59
N LYS A 38 12.57 8.73 -30.27
CA LYS A 38 12.63 8.21 -31.64
C LYS A 38 12.43 6.69 -31.69
N LEU A 39 12.60 6.03 -30.55
CA LEU A 39 12.52 4.58 -30.41
C LEU A 39 11.24 4.14 -29.69
N ALA A 40 10.68 5.02 -28.85
CA ALA A 40 9.35 4.88 -28.27
C ALA A 40 8.30 5.22 -29.32
N ASP A 41 7.91 4.22 -30.12
CA ASP A 41 6.85 4.37 -31.09
C ASP A 41 5.50 4.50 -30.37
N SER A 42 4.82 5.64 -30.54
CA SER A 42 3.53 5.93 -29.89
C SER A 42 2.41 5.00 -30.39
N SER A 43 2.64 4.28 -31.49
CA SER A 43 1.69 3.34 -32.10
C SER A 43 1.78 1.91 -31.53
N THR A 44 2.83 1.61 -30.74
CA THR A 44 3.02 0.26 -30.18
C THR A 44 2.79 0.26 -28.68
N GLN A 45 1.97 -0.65 -28.17
CA GLN A 45 1.74 -0.84 -26.73
C GLN A 45 2.95 -1.48 -26.00
N HIS A 46 4.14 -1.49 -26.60
CA HIS A 46 5.33 -2.05 -25.98
C HIS A 46 5.92 -1.05 -24.97
N THR A 47 5.77 -1.37 -23.68
CA THR A 47 6.38 -0.65 -22.55
C THR A 47 7.91 -0.85 -22.45
N THR A 48 8.52 -1.51 -23.43
CA THR A 48 9.96 -1.77 -23.47
C THR A 48 10.54 -1.59 -24.86
N VAL A 49 11.68 -0.91 -24.93
CA VAL A 49 12.42 -0.65 -26.17
C VAL A 49 13.90 -0.94 -25.92
N GLU A 50 14.58 -1.58 -26.86
CA GLU A 50 15.99 -1.92 -26.74
C GLU A 50 16.87 -1.11 -27.69
N GLN A 51 18.00 -0.62 -27.18
CA GLN A 51 19.01 0.07 -28.00
C GLN A 51 20.41 -0.38 -27.58
N GLU A 52 21.18 -0.90 -28.54
CA GLU A 52 22.57 -1.34 -28.38
C GLU A 52 22.81 -2.25 -27.15
N ASN A 53 23.16 -1.65 -26.01
CA ASN A 53 23.56 -2.31 -24.76
C ASN A 53 22.63 -2.01 -23.57
N VAL A 54 21.54 -1.27 -23.78
CA VAL A 54 20.57 -0.92 -22.75
C VAL A 54 19.14 -1.25 -23.21
N ARG A 55 18.27 -1.45 -22.23
CA ARG A 55 16.82 -1.57 -22.41
C ARG A 55 16.17 -0.38 -21.70
N PHE A 56 15.25 0.28 -22.38
CA PHE A 56 14.35 1.27 -21.81
C PHE A 56 13.07 0.55 -21.42
N VAL A 57 12.65 0.68 -20.17
CA VAL A 57 11.36 0.23 -19.66
C VAL A 57 10.62 1.50 -19.25
N TYR A 58 9.48 1.78 -19.86
CA TYR A 58 8.84 3.09 -19.72
C TYR A 58 7.33 3.00 -19.67
N GLN A 59 6.72 4.00 -19.02
CA GLN A 59 5.28 4.21 -19.04
C GLN A 59 4.99 5.71 -19.20
N PRO A 60 3.91 6.07 -19.90
CA PRO A 60 3.44 7.45 -19.94
C PRO A 60 2.95 7.89 -18.56
N LEU A 61 3.21 9.16 -18.24
CA LEU A 61 2.73 9.88 -17.06
C LEU A 61 2.17 11.23 -17.57
N ASP A 62 0.93 11.25 -18.03
CA ASP A 62 0.29 12.40 -18.68
C ASP A 62 1.11 12.96 -19.87
N GLU A 63 1.67 14.16 -19.74
CA GLU A 63 2.53 14.82 -20.74
C GLU A 63 4.03 14.44 -20.60
N LEU A 64 4.36 13.56 -19.66
CA LEU A 64 5.72 13.12 -19.35
C LEU A 64 5.88 11.61 -19.58
N TYR A 65 7.12 11.16 -19.58
CA TYR A 65 7.49 9.75 -19.55
C TYR A 65 8.28 9.44 -18.28
N LEU A 66 7.93 8.34 -17.63
CA LEU A 66 8.81 7.69 -16.66
C LEU A 66 9.58 6.59 -17.37
N VAL A 67 10.91 6.66 -17.31
CA VAL A 67 11.82 5.77 -18.02
C VAL A 67 12.83 5.17 -17.05
N LEU A 68 12.84 3.85 -16.96
CA LEU A 68 13.93 3.07 -16.38
C LEU A 68 14.89 2.64 -17.47
N ILE A 69 16.18 2.90 -17.27
CA ILE A 69 17.26 2.42 -18.12
C ILE A 69 17.85 1.19 -17.43
N THR A 70 17.75 0.02 -18.04
CA THR A 70 18.25 -1.26 -17.50
C THR A 70 19.19 -1.94 -18.48
N ASN A 71 19.88 -2.99 -18.03
CA ASN A 71 20.73 -3.82 -18.89
C ASN A 71 19.86 -4.88 -19.60
N LYS A 72 20.17 -5.26 -20.84
CA LYS A 72 19.42 -6.29 -21.60
C LYS A 72 19.29 -7.63 -20.87
N ASN A 73 20.26 -7.94 -20.01
CA ASN A 73 20.31 -9.17 -19.21
C ASN A 73 19.46 -9.11 -17.92
N SER A 74 18.79 -8.00 -17.62
CA SER A 74 17.87 -7.92 -16.47
C SER A 74 16.56 -8.64 -16.75
N ASN A 75 15.89 -9.06 -15.68
CA ASN A 75 14.58 -9.66 -15.75
C ASN A 75 13.55 -8.57 -16.07
N ILE A 76 13.03 -8.59 -17.29
CA ILE A 76 12.07 -7.61 -17.79
C ILE A 76 10.81 -7.50 -16.95
N LEU A 77 10.28 -8.62 -16.45
CA LEU A 77 9.06 -8.61 -15.63
C LEU A 77 9.30 -7.87 -14.31
N GLN A 78 10.47 -8.10 -13.70
CA GLN A 78 10.84 -7.43 -12.45
C GLN A 78 11.13 -5.93 -12.67
N ASP A 79 11.67 -5.56 -13.83
CA ASP A 79 11.89 -4.15 -14.18
C ASP A 79 10.55 -3.43 -14.43
N ILE A 80 9.57 -4.08 -15.09
CA ILE A 80 8.20 -3.56 -15.28
C ILE A 80 7.50 -3.39 -13.93
N ASP A 81 7.55 -4.40 -13.06
CA ASP A 81 7.01 -4.30 -11.70
C ASP A 81 7.67 -3.16 -10.91
N SER A 82 8.94 -2.86 -11.20
CA SER A 82 9.65 -1.75 -10.55
C SER A 82 9.14 -0.43 -11.10
N LEU A 83 9.01 -0.30 -12.42
CA LEU A 83 8.47 0.87 -13.09
C LEU A 83 7.08 1.25 -12.54
N HIS A 84 6.19 0.28 -12.36
CA HIS A 84 4.86 0.53 -11.78
C HIS A 84 4.96 1.09 -10.36
N LEU A 85 5.86 0.55 -9.53
CA LEU A 85 6.08 1.06 -8.18
C LEU A 85 6.68 2.48 -8.17
N PHE A 86 7.61 2.78 -9.09
CA PHE A 86 8.11 4.15 -9.30
C PHE A 86 6.95 5.09 -9.71
N GLY A 87 6.06 4.65 -10.60
CA GLY A 87 4.89 5.43 -11.00
C GLY A 87 3.97 5.75 -9.83
N GLN A 88 3.64 4.76 -9.01
CA GLN A 88 2.82 4.93 -7.80
C GLN A 88 3.46 5.89 -6.79
N VAL A 89 4.78 5.87 -6.64
CA VAL A 89 5.50 6.81 -5.77
C VAL A 89 5.43 8.23 -6.33
N VAL A 90 5.65 8.41 -7.63
CA VAL A 90 5.54 9.73 -8.29
C VAL A 90 4.14 10.31 -8.14
N THR A 91 3.09 9.52 -8.40
CA THR A 91 1.69 9.97 -8.26
C THR A 91 1.23 10.10 -6.81
N SER A 92 1.90 9.43 -5.86
CA SER A 92 1.62 9.62 -4.44
C SER A 92 2.27 10.89 -3.87
N ILE A 93 3.41 11.32 -4.41
CA ILE A 93 4.14 12.52 -3.95
C ILE A 93 3.63 13.77 -4.69
N CYS A 94 3.37 13.65 -5.99
CA CYS A 94 2.87 14.72 -6.84
C CYS A 94 1.35 14.59 -7.00
N LYS A 95 0.59 15.63 -6.66
CA LYS A 95 -0.87 15.67 -6.81
C LYS A 95 -1.29 15.76 -8.28
N ARG A 96 -0.48 16.41 -9.11
CA ARG A 96 -0.57 16.43 -10.58
C ARG A 96 0.81 16.11 -11.17
N VAL A 97 0.84 15.44 -12.31
CA VAL A 97 2.09 15.00 -12.95
C VAL A 97 2.51 16.00 -14.03
N ASP A 98 2.69 17.26 -13.63
CA ASP A 98 3.16 18.33 -14.52
C ASP A 98 4.67 18.63 -14.31
N GLU A 99 5.30 19.32 -15.27
CA GLU A 99 6.74 19.64 -15.19
C GLU A 99 7.08 20.48 -13.94
N ARG A 100 6.16 21.35 -13.50
CA ARG A 100 6.41 22.27 -12.38
C ARG A 100 6.38 21.55 -11.04
N GLU A 101 5.44 20.64 -10.85
CA GLU A 101 5.24 19.88 -9.63
C GLU A 101 6.34 18.82 -9.46
N ILE A 102 6.75 18.15 -10.55
CA ILE A 102 7.91 17.24 -10.53
C ILE A 102 9.17 17.98 -10.09
N LEU A 103 9.42 19.18 -10.61
CA LEU A 103 10.58 19.99 -10.20
C LEU A 103 10.45 20.49 -8.76
N ARG A 104 9.25 20.85 -8.31
CA ARG A 104 8.99 21.29 -6.93
C ARG A 104 9.27 20.18 -5.92
N ASN A 105 8.90 18.95 -6.23
CA ASN A 105 9.06 17.78 -5.36
C ASN A 105 10.29 16.93 -5.72
N ALA A 106 11.24 17.48 -6.49
CA ALA A 106 12.37 16.72 -7.03
C ALA A 106 13.22 16.03 -5.94
N PHE A 107 13.46 16.68 -4.80
CA PHE A 107 14.24 16.09 -3.71
C PHE A 107 13.53 14.92 -3.02
N GLU A 108 12.22 15.06 -2.76
CA GLU A 108 11.39 13.99 -2.20
C GLU A 108 11.34 12.78 -3.13
N LEU A 109 11.18 13.04 -4.44
CA LEU A 109 11.21 12.00 -5.46
C LEU A 109 12.58 11.30 -5.52
N LEU A 110 13.69 12.03 -5.45
CA LEU A 110 15.03 11.42 -5.45
C LEU A 110 15.26 10.56 -4.21
N SER A 111 14.85 11.03 -3.03
CA SER A 111 14.92 10.25 -1.80
C SER A 111 14.08 8.98 -1.92
N ALA A 112 12.85 9.09 -2.45
CA ALA A 112 11.99 7.93 -2.65
C ALA A 112 12.57 6.94 -3.66
N PHE A 113 13.24 7.44 -4.71
CA PHE A 113 13.90 6.61 -5.71
C PHE A 113 15.08 5.83 -5.11
N ASP A 114 15.81 6.40 -4.16
CA ASP A 114 16.89 5.72 -3.44
C ASP A 114 16.36 4.61 -2.52
N GLU A 115 15.20 4.81 -1.87
CA GLU A 115 14.55 3.76 -1.08
C GLU A 115 14.04 2.61 -1.95
N LEU A 116 13.57 2.91 -3.17
CA LEU A 116 13.10 1.90 -4.12
C LEU A 116 14.21 1.03 -4.69
N VAL A 117 15.36 1.63 -4.98
CA VAL A 117 16.47 0.96 -5.67
C VAL A 117 17.79 1.36 -5.02
N THR A 118 18.45 0.36 -4.42
CA THR A 118 19.79 0.53 -3.85
C THR A 118 20.83 -0.08 -4.77
N MET A 119 21.80 0.73 -5.24
CA MET A 119 22.92 0.27 -6.10
C MET A 119 22.48 -0.50 -7.37
N GLY A 120 21.29 -0.18 -7.89
CA GLY A 120 20.70 -0.78 -9.08
C GLY A 120 19.93 -2.07 -8.81
N TYR A 121 19.79 -2.48 -7.56
CA TYR A 121 18.94 -3.58 -7.13
C TYR A 121 17.66 -3.02 -6.53
N ARG A 122 16.51 -3.47 -7.04
CA ARG A 122 15.18 -3.16 -6.51
C ARG A 122 15.03 -3.79 -5.12
N GLU A 123 14.61 -2.98 -4.16
CA GLU A 123 14.20 -3.44 -2.84
C GLU A 123 12.73 -3.91 -2.85
N ASN A 124 12.40 -4.92 -2.05
CA ASN A 124 11.04 -5.45 -2.00
C ASN A 124 10.21 -4.73 -0.93
N LEU A 125 9.84 -3.49 -1.22
CA LEU A 125 9.12 -2.60 -0.31
C LEU A 125 7.70 -2.31 -0.81
N SER A 126 6.75 -2.15 0.12
CA SER A 126 5.42 -1.62 -0.18
C SER A 126 5.41 -0.08 -0.18
N LEU A 127 4.43 0.52 -0.85
CA LEU A 127 4.24 1.98 -0.84
C LEU A 127 4.13 2.56 0.58
N SER A 128 3.50 1.82 1.51
CA SER A 128 3.39 2.23 2.91
C SER A 128 4.74 2.25 3.63
N GLN A 129 5.60 1.25 3.41
CA GLN A 129 6.94 1.21 4.01
C GLN A 129 7.81 2.34 3.48
N ILE A 130 7.73 2.63 2.18
CA ILE A 130 8.46 3.74 1.55
C ILE A 130 8.05 5.08 2.18
N LYS A 131 6.75 5.30 2.43
CA LYS A 131 6.28 6.50 3.13
C LYS A 131 6.86 6.63 4.53
N THR A 132 6.86 5.55 5.31
CA THR A 132 7.47 5.54 6.65
C THR A 132 8.98 5.80 6.61
N PHE A 133 9.69 5.31 5.59
CA PHE A 133 11.12 5.59 5.44
C PHE A 133 11.38 7.05 5.06
N LEU A 134 10.53 7.63 4.20
CA LEU A 134 10.58 9.04 3.84
C LEU A 134 10.25 9.98 5.00
N GLU A 135 9.41 9.57 5.95
CA GLU A 135 9.13 10.33 7.17
C GLU A 135 10.37 10.44 8.08
N MET A 136 11.38 9.57 7.87
CA MET A 136 12.62 9.51 8.64
C MET A 136 12.41 9.44 10.16
N GLU A 137 11.22 9.01 10.61
CA GLU A 137 10.90 8.89 12.04
C GLU A 137 11.37 7.53 12.56
N SER A 138 12.42 7.55 13.40
CA SER A 138 12.86 6.35 14.11
C SER A 138 12.19 6.25 15.48
N HIS A 139 11.34 5.22 15.64
CA HIS A 139 10.74 4.90 16.93
C HIS A 139 11.80 4.57 18.01
N GLU A 140 12.94 4.00 17.60
CA GLU A 140 14.06 3.73 18.50
C GLU A 140 14.72 5.01 18.99
N GLU A 141 14.90 6.01 18.11
CA GLU A 141 15.44 7.33 18.48
C GLU A 141 14.53 8.04 19.48
N ARG A 142 13.21 8.02 19.23
CA ARG A 142 12.22 8.61 20.14
C ARG A 142 12.27 8.00 21.53
N ILE A 143 12.45 6.69 21.64
CA ILE A 143 12.63 6.00 22.94
C ILE A 143 13.92 6.47 23.61
N GLN A 144 15.02 6.57 22.87
CA GLN A 144 16.31 7.00 23.45
C GLN A 144 16.27 8.44 23.92
N GLU A 145 15.59 9.32 23.20
CA GLU A 145 15.39 10.71 23.61
C GLU A 145 14.63 10.79 24.94
N ILE A 146 13.58 9.98 25.11
CA ILE A 146 12.81 9.89 26.36
C ILE A 146 13.70 9.38 27.51
N ILE A 147 14.51 8.35 27.27
CA ILE A 147 15.43 7.81 28.28
C ILE A 147 16.48 8.85 28.67
N ALA A 148 17.05 9.57 27.71
CA ALA A 148 18.02 10.61 27.94
C ALA A 148 17.43 11.77 28.76
N ARG A 149 16.22 12.24 28.38
CA ARG A 149 15.48 13.29 29.09
C ARG A 149 15.16 12.88 30.53
N ASN A 150 14.71 11.64 30.75
CA ASN A 150 14.44 11.12 32.09
C ASN A 150 15.72 11.04 32.94
N LYS A 151 16.83 10.59 32.34
CA LYS A 151 18.12 10.51 33.03
C LYS A 151 18.69 11.89 33.38
N GLU A 152 18.47 12.89 32.52
CA GLU A 152 18.83 14.28 32.83
C GLU A 152 18.00 14.85 33.97
N LEU A 153 16.68 14.61 33.95
CA LEU A 153 15.77 15.03 35.02
C LEU A 153 16.18 14.41 36.35
N GLU A 154 16.41 13.10 36.39
CA GLU A 154 16.87 12.37 37.58
C GLU A 154 18.19 12.94 38.11
N ALA A 155 19.17 13.17 37.24
CA ALA A 155 20.46 13.77 37.61
C ALA A 155 20.31 15.22 38.12
N SER A 156 19.36 15.98 37.59
CA SER A 156 19.06 17.35 38.02
C SER A 156 18.42 17.39 39.42
N GLU A 157 17.51 16.45 39.70
CA GLU A 157 16.84 16.33 40.99
C GLU A 157 17.80 15.84 42.08
N GLU A 158 18.65 14.87 41.76
CA GLU A 158 19.68 14.39 42.69
C GLU A 158 20.68 15.51 43.01
N ARG A 159 21.09 16.31 42.00
CA ARG A 159 21.91 17.52 42.21
C ARG A 159 21.23 18.52 43.14
N LYS A 160 19.95 18.85 42.89
CA LYS A 160 19.19 19.77 43.75
C LYS A 160 19.07 19.24 45.17
N ARG A 161 18.86 17.94 45.36
CA ARG A 161 18.77 17.30 46.68
C ARG A 161 20.09 17.35 47.44
N LYS A 162 21.21 17.02 46.79
CA LYS A 162 22.56 17.10 47.38
C LYS A 162 22.96 18.54 47.69
N ALA A 163 22.62 19.51 46.82
CA ALA A 163 22.86 20.92 47.07
C ALA A 163 22.12 21.43 48.32
N LYS A 164 20.83 21.09 48.48
CA LYS A 164 20.05 21.43 49.67
C LYS A 164 20.61 20.81 50.95
N GLN A 165 21.10 19.56 50.88
CA GLN A 165 21.74 18.89 52.02
C GLN A 165 23.05 19.57 52.43
N LEU A 166 23.90 19.93 51.47
CA LEU A 166 25.15 20.65 51.73
C LEU A 166 24.91 22.07 52.28
N GLU A 167 23.86 22.76 51.80
CA GLU A 167 23.48 24.07 52.30
C GLU A 167 22.97 24.00 53.75
N MET A 168 22.10 23.02 54.05
CA MET A 168 21.62 22.77 55.42
C MET A 168 22.79 22.44 56.37
N GLN A 169 23.72 21.59 55.93
CA GLN A 169 24.91 21.24 56.71
C GLN A 169 25.84 22.45 56.93
N ARG A 170 26.02 23.32 55.93
CA ARG A 170 26.75 24.59 56.10
C ARG A 170 26.06 25.53 57.09
N LYS A 171 24.73 25.63 57.04
CA LYS A 171 23.94 26.47 57.95
C LYS A 171 23.97 25.94 59.39
N GLU A 172 23.99 24.63 59.57
CA GLU A 172 24.12 23.97 60.86
C GLU A 172 25.55 24.12 61.43
N ALA A 173 26.58 23.97 60.60
CA ALA A 173 27.98 24.24 60.98
C ALA A 173 28.21 25.71 61.34
N ALA A 174 27.52 26.65 60.66
CA ALA A 174 27.54 28.06 61.02
C ALA A 174 26.81 28.35 62.34
N ARG A 175 25.72 27.62 62.64
CA ARG A 175 25.02 27.70 63.94
C ARG A 175 25.82 27.06 65.08
N SER A 176 26.49 25.93 64.85
CA SER A 176 27.32 25.28 65.86
C SER A 176 28.59 26.09 66.18
N ALA A 177 29.14 26.80 65.20
CA ALA A 177 30.20 27.78 65.42
C ALA A 177 29.74 29.01 66.25
N ALA A 178 28.44 29.29 66.33
CA ALA A 178 27.88 30.40 67.11
C ALA A 178 27.61 30.05 68.59
N TYR A 179 27.61 28.76 68.97
CA TYR A 179 27.24 28.30 70.32
C TYR A 179 28.36 27.58 71.12
N GLY A 180 29.60 27.53 70.63
CA GLY A 180 30.68 26.81 71.33
C GLY A 180 32.09 27.36 71.11
N ARG A 181 32.70 27.80 72.22
CA ARG A 181 34.09 28.27 72.42
C ARG A 181 35.15 27.77 71.42
N GLY A 182 35.73 28.74 70.70
CA GLY A 182 37.19 28.97 70.64
C GLY A 182 38.09 27.90 70.04
N VAL A 183 38.21 27.88 68.71
CA VAL A 183 39.47 27.57 68.01
C VAL A 183 39.54 28.44 66.74
N ALA A 184 40.67 29.11 66.51
CA ALA A 184 40.89 30.04 65.41
C ALA A 184 40.75 29.37 64.02
N PRO A 185 40.22 30.07 63.00
CA PRO A 185 40.09 29.51 61.67
C PRO A 185 41.49 29.31 61.06
N LYS A 186 41.87 28.05 60.78
CA LYS A 186 42.95 27.77 59.84
C LYS A 186 42.50 28.25 58.46
N ILE A 187 43.27 29.16 57.89
CA ILE A 187 43.17 29.62 56.51
C ILE A 187 43.22 28.40 55.59
N SER A 188 42.09 27.98 55.04
CA SER A 188 42.05 27.06 53.92
C SER A 188 42.38 27.88 52.67
N GLN A 189 43.53 27.58 52.08
CA GLN A 189 43.96 28.10 50.78
C GLN A 189 42.83 27.96 49.77
N GLN A 190 42.61 29.03 49.00
CA GLN A 190 41.67 28.99 47.89
C GLN A 190 42.07 27.89 46.92
N PRO A 191 41.17 26.99 46.51
CA PRO A 191 41.41 26.21 45.32
C PRO A 191 41.40 27.21 44.16
N THR A 192 42.57 27.41 43.57
CA THR A 192 42.72 28.05 42.27
C THR A 192 41.69 27.45 41.33
N TYR A 193 40.87 28.30 40.71
CA TYR A 193 39.93 27.90 39.67
C TYR A 193 40.73 27.40 38.46
N THR A 194 41.03 26.11 38.41
CA THR A 194 41.45 25.46 37.17
C THR A 194 40.19 25.18 36.38
N VAL A 195 40.03 25.89 35.26
CA VAL A 195 39.01 25.63 34.23
C VAL A 195 39.01 24.12 33.96
N PRO A 196 37.86 23.43 34.03
CA PRO A 196 37.81 22.05 33.59
C PRO A 196 38.20 22.04 32.11
N ALA A 197 39.27 21.32 31.77
CA ALA A 197 39.57 21.05 30.38
C ALA A 197 38.32 20.39 29.79
N ARG A 198 37.65 21.08 28.87
CA ARG A 198 36.57 20.54 28.05
C ARG A 198 37.14 19.28 27.41
N PRO A 199 36.65 18.06 27.72
CA PRO A 199 36.98 16.93 26.90
C PRO A 199 36.44 17.27 25.52
N GLU A 200 37.31 17.46 24.55
CA GLU A 200 36.89 17.32 23.16
C GLU A 200 36.31 15.92 23.06
N ALA A 201 34.98 15.85 22.94
CA ALA A 201 34.32 14.60 22.62
C ALA A 201 34.89 14.16 21.27
N PRO A 202 35.54 12.99 21.17
CA PRO A 202 35.80 12.40 19.87
C PRO A 202 34.45 12.24 19.20
N TYR A 203 34.33 12.71 17.96
CA TYR A 203 33.08 12.74 17.18
C TYR A 203 32.55 11.34 16.82
N ASP A 204 32.90 10.30 17.57
CA ASP A 204 32.56 8.92 17.23
C ASP A 204 32.15 8.13 18.47
N THR A 205 31.01 8.53 19.05
CA THR A 205 30.42 7.84 20.21
C THR A 205 29.71 6.54 19.79
N TYR A 206 29.37 6.40 18.50
CA TYR A 206 28.63 5.26 17.97
C TYR A 206 29.52 4.00 17.81
N GLU A 207 30.75 4.13 17.31
CA GLU A 207 31.69 3.00 17.18
C GLU A 207 32.19 2.46 18.54
N ALA A 208 32.37 3.34 19.52
CA ALA A 208 32.88 2.98 20.85
C ALA A 208 31.88 2.14 21.68
N GLU A 209 30.58 2.33 21.45
CA GLU A 209 29.53 1.58 22.15
C GLU A 209 29.30 0.21 21.50
N LYS A 210 29.42 0.11 20.18
CA LYS A 210 29.42 -1.16 19.43
C LYS A 210 30.57 -2.09 19.88
N ASN A 211 31.76 -1.53 20.09
CA ASN A 211 32.92 -2.29 20.57
C ASN A 211 32.84 -2.76 22.04
N LYS A 212 31.98 -2.14 22.87
CA LYS A 212 31.70 -2.61 24.25
C LYS A 212 30.68 -3.76 24.30
N ILE A 213 29.85 -3.90 23.28
CA ILE A 213 28.82 -4.94 23.21
C ILE A 213 29.39 -6.22 22.57
N THR A 214 30.26 -6.09 21.57
CA THR A 214 30.92 -7.24 20.91
C THR A 214 32.01 -7.90 21.76
N SER A 215 32.62 -7.19 22.71
CA SER A 215 33.66 -7.75 23.59
C SER A 215 33.13 -8.58 24.77
N LYS A 216 31.81 -8.80 24.88
CA LYS A 216 31.19 -9.61 25.96
C LYS A 216 30.80 -11.02 25.55
N PHE A 217 31.04 -11.42 24.31
CA PHE A 217 30.84 -12.79 23.82
C PHE A 217 32.10 -13.33 23.14
N ALA A 218 33.19 -13.47 23.89
CA ALA A 218 34.31 -14.34 23.51
C ALA A 218 34.86 -15.04 24.76
N ALA A 219 34.96 -16.36 24.67
CA ALA A 219 35.21 -17.27 25.78
C ALA A 219 36.67 -17.26 26.26
N SER A 220 36.87 -17.28 27.59
CA SER A 220 38.09 -17.81 28.21
C SER A 220 37.76 -18.62 29.47
N ARG A 221 38.03 -19.93 29.44
CA ARG A 221 38.06 -20.89 30.57
C ARG A 221 39.36 -20.69 31.41
N PRO A 222 39.59 -21.44 32.52
CA PRO A 222 38.81 -21.53 33.75
C PRO A 222 39.71 -21.40 35.01
N THR A 223 39.24 -20.82 36.11
CA THR A 223 39.91 -20.99 37.43
C THR A 223 38.93 -21.19 38.58
N LYS A 224 39.22 -22.27 39.32
CA LYS A 224 38.67 -22.82 40.57
C LYS A 224 38.25 -21.79 41.63
N GLY A 225 37.09 -21.99 42.27
CA GLY A 225 36.72 -21.35 43.54
C GLY A 225 35.34 -21.77 44.07
N MET A 226 35.24 -22.12 45.35
CA MET A 226 34.14 -22.85 46.01
C MET A 226 32.93 -21.99 46.45
N GLN A 227 31.74 -22.61 46.36
CA GLN A 227 30.60 -22.66 47.32
C GLN A 227 29.78 -21.42 47.77
N LEU A 228 28.45 -21.62 47.57
CA LEU A 228 27.29 -21.43 48.47
C LEU A 228 26.76 -20.02 48.82
N GLY A 229 25.50 -19.77 48.40
CA GLY A 229 24.50 -19.16 49.31
C GLY A 229 23.50 -18.13 48.76
N LYS A 230 22.25 -18.60 48.57
CA LYS A 230 20.95 -17.93 48.83
C LYS A 230 20.36 -16.92 47.83
N LYS A 231 19.04 -17.11 47.63
CA LYS A 231 18.07 -16.40 46.78
C LYS A 231 17.89 -14.91 47.15
N SER A 232 17.57 -14.07 46.17
CA SER A 232 16.66 -12.93 46.38
C SER A 232 15.87 -12.60 45.09
N LYS A 233 14.60 -12.22 45.27
CA LYS A 233 13.60 -11.91 44.25
C LYS A 233 13.78 -10.48 43.72
N THR A 234 13.81 -10.31 42.41
CA THR A 234 13.64 -9.01 41.73
C THR A 234 12.71 -9.17 40.55
N SER A 235 11.40 -9.09 40.78
CA SER A 235 10.40 -9.00 39.71
C SER A 235 9.19 -8.14 40.05
N ASN A 236 9.28 -7.25 41.05
CA ASN A 236 8.14 -6.44 41.52
C ASN A 236 8.23 -4.94 41.22
N ALA A 237 9.11 -4.50 40.32
CA ALA A 237 9.19 -3.07 39.93
C ALA A 237 8.28 -2.71 38.74
N PHE A 238 7.87 -3.68 37.92
CA PHE A 238 7.10 -3.41 36.69
C PHE A 238 5.57 -3.41 36.92
N ALA A 239 5.09 -4.16 37.92
CA ALA A 239 3.66 -4.26 38.22
C ALA A 239 3.08 -3.04 38.97
N LYS A 240 3.93 -2.15 39.53
CA LYS A 240 3.47 -1.00 40.32
C LYS A 240 3.16 0.24 39.47
N VAL A 241 3.70 0.32 38.25
CA VAL A 241 3.48 1.46 37.35
C VAL A 241 2.20 1.27 36.52
N GLN A 242 1.84 0.02 36.21
CA GLN A 242 0.64 -0.30 35.43
C GLN A 242 -0.67 -0.20 36.24
N GLN A 243 -0.58 -0.08 37.57
CA GLN A 243 -1.75 0.06 38.46
C GLN A 243 -2.08 1.53 38.79
N GLU A 244 -1.20 2.48 38.48
CA GLU A 244 -1.44 3.92 38.72
C GLU A 244 -2.09 4.66 37.54
N LEU A 245 -2.27 4.00 36.39
CA LEU A 245 -2.91 4.60 35.22
C LEU A 245 -4.00 3.67 34.68
N GLY A 246 -5.19 3.81 35.26
CA GLY A 246 -6.48 3.34 34.72
C GLY A 246 -7.44 4.52 34.53
N PRO A 247 -8.48 4.39 33.69
CA PRO A 247 -8.89 5.43 32.75
C PRO A 247 -10.19 6.19 33.11
N GLY A 248 -10.32 7.42 32.60
CA GLY A 248 -11.63 7.96 32.18
C GLY A 248 -11.98 9.41 32.59
N ALA A 249 -12.50 10.14 31.59
CA ALA A 249 -13.42 11.29 31.65
C ALA A 249 -12.83 12.67 32.03
N VAL A 250 -12.55 13.55 31.07
CA VAL A 250 -13.42 14.50 30.31
C VAL A 250 -13.80 15.79 31.05
N ASP A 251 -13.58 16.88 30.31
CA ASP A 251 -14.25 18.20 30.26
C ASP A 251 -13.81 19.41 31.11
N ALA A 252 -13.90 20.55 30.38
CA ALA A 252 -13.87 21.98 30.74
C ALA A 252 -12.51 22.61 31.04
N GLU A 253 -12.12 23.81 30.56
CA GLU A 253 -12.73 24.92 29.79
C GLU A 253 -11.56 25.90 29.45
N GLN A 254 -11.42 26.36 28.20
CA GLN A 254 -11.64 27.74 27.71
C GLN A 254 -10.56 28.85 27.95
N HIS A 255 -10.46 29.71 26.91
CA HIS A 255 -9.92 31.09 26.80
C HIS A 255 -8.39 31.25 26.63
N THR A 256 -7.82 32.11 25.75
CA THR A 256 -8.32 33.19 24.88
C THR A 256 -7.20 33.73 23.95
N SER A 257 -7.60 34.10 22.72
CA SER A 257 -7.22 35.27 21.89
C SER A 257 -5.76 35.64 21.57
N SER A 258 -5.46 35.78 20.27
CA SER A 258 -5.19 37.09 19.65
C SER A 258 -5.43 37.06 18.14
N ASP A 259 -6.21 38.04 17.69
CA ASP A 259 -6.61 38.39 16.32
C ASP A 259 -5.44 38.78 15.41
N HIS A 260 -5.59 38.52 14.10
CA HIS A 260 -5.44 39.56 13.07
C HIS A 260 -6.40 39.28 11.90
N LEU A 261 -7.18 40.32 11.57
CA LEU A 261 -8.26 40.40 10.57
C LEU A 261 -7.76 40.87 9.20
N GLU A 262 -8.45 40.42 8.14
CA GLU A 262 -8.84 41.08 6.86
C GLU A 262 -8.91 40.02 5.73
N THR A 263 -9.90 39.86 4.86
CA THR A 263 -11.23 40.48 4.61
C THR A 263 -12.02 39.50 3.72
N ASP A 264 -13.32 39.30 3.97
CA ASP A 264 -14.22 38.46 3.15
C ASP A 264 -15.02 39.30 2.14
N LEU A 265 -15.23 38.74 0.94
CA LEU A 265 -16.40 38.99 0.09
C LEU A 265 -16.81 37.66 -0.60
N PRO A 266 -18.12 37.44 -0.87
CA PRO A 266 -18.69 36.11 -1.06
C PRO A 266 -18.89 35.76 -2.55
N ASP A 267 -18.75 34.48 -2.94
CA ASP A 267 -19.59 33.95 -4.03
C ASP A 267 -19.85 32.43 -3.97
N ARG A 268 -21.12 32.15 -4.27
CA ARG A 268 -21.85 30.92 -4.62
C ARG A 268 -21.23 29.53 -4.41
N THR A 269 -21.92 28.84 -3.51
CA THR A 269 -22.18 27.39 -3.48
C THR A 269 -22.68 26.82 -4.81
N LEU A 270 -21.96 25.87 -5.38
CA LEU A 270 -22.52 24.71 -6.08
C LEU A 270 -21.76 23.47 -5.59
N ALA A 271 -22.48 22.59 -4.91
CA ALA A 271 -21.98 21.32 -4.40
C ALA A 271 -21.88 20.33 -5.55
N THR A 272 -20.66 19.92 -5.91
CA THR A 272 -20.41 18.66 -6.60
C THR A 272 -20.23 17.59 -5.55
N THR A 273 -21.18 16.66 -5.51
CA THR A 273 -21.20 15.45 -4.72
C THR A 273 -19.94 14.62 -4.97
N SER A 274 -18.99 14.66 -4.04
CA SER A 274 -17.90 13.68 -4.00
C SER A 274 -18.50 12.31 -3.71
N ALA A 275 -18.25 11.40 -4.66
CA ALA A 275 -18.49 9.99 -4.56
C ALA A 275 -17.83 9.39 -3.32
N HIS A 276 -18.47 8.32 -2.84
CA HIS A 276 -18.16 7.48 -1.69
C HIS A 276 -16.65 7.12 -1.57
N GLN A 277 -15.87 7.94 -0.88
CA GLN A 277 -14.76 7.42 -0.06
C GLN A 277 -15.34 7.03 1.28
N GLN A 278 -15.66 5.74 1.46
CA GLN A 278 -15.68 5.19 2.80
C GLN A 278 -14.25 5.25 3.34
N THR A 279 -13.92 6.37 3.98
CA THR A 279 -12.81 6.44 4.93
C THR A 279 -13.12 5.40 6.01
N LEU A 280 -12.45 4.26 5.92
CA LEU A 280 -12.38 3.23 6.97
C LEU A 280 -11.94 3.92 8.27
N SER A 281 -12.91 4.25 9.11
CA SER A 281 -12.68 4.55 10.51
C SER A 281 -12.07 3.29 11.14
N ALA A 282 -10.83 3.41 11.60
CA ALA A 282 -10.04 2.34 12.19
C ALA A 282 -10.81 1.58 13.28
N ALA A 283 -11.28 0.38 12.93
CA ALA A 283 -11.49 -0.71 13.85
C ALA A 283 -10.65 -1.87 13.32
N THR A 284 -9.38 -1.94 13.73
CA THR A 284 -8.44 -2.97 13.26
C THR A 284 -8.85 -4.32 13.84
N THR A 285 -9.84 -4.96 13.22
CA THR A 285 -10.24 -6.30 13.66
C THR A 285 -9.10 -7.28 13.39
N PRO A 286 -8.82 -8.21 14.31
CA PRO A 286 -7.61 -9.02 14.26
C PRO A 286 -7.65 -10.13 13.20
N ILE A 287 -8.82 -10.40 12.62
CA ILE A 287 -9.02 -11.39 11.56
C ILE A 287 -9.60 -10.65 10.35
N LEU A 288 -8.84 -10.69 9.26
CA LEU A 288 -9.19 -10.09 7.98
C LEU A 288 -9.40 -11.20 6.95
N ILE A 289 -10.55 -11.18 6.29
CA ILE A 289 -10.91 -12.10 5.23
C ILE A 289 -11.09 -11.31 3.94
N SER A 290 -10.38 -11.72 2.88
CA SER A 290 -10.54 -11.13 1.55
C SER A 290 -11.09 -12.17 0.60
N LEU A 291 -12.22 -11.88 -0.03
CA LEU A 291 -12.77 -12.65 -1.15
C LEU A 291 -12.50 -11.87 -2.43
N THR A 292 -11.66 -12.43 -3.29
CA THR A 292 -11.35 -11.84 -4.59
C THR A 292 -11.87 -12.74 -5.69
N GLU A 293 -12.58 -12.19 -6.66
CA GLU A 293 -13.09 -12.91 -7.82
C GLU A 293 -12.92 -12.11 -9.11
N THR A 294 -12.55 -12.82 -10.17
CA THR A 294 -12.36 -12.29 -11.51
C THR A 294 -13.18 -13.09 -12.50
N LEU A 295 -14.04 -12.40 -13.24
CA LEU A 295 -14.88 -12.95 -14.31
C LEU A 295 -14.31 -12.54 -15.67
N SER A 296 -14.10 -13.52 -16.54
CA SER A 296 -13.64 -13.31 -17.92
C SER A 296 -14.61 -13.98 -18.89
N ALA A 297 -14.99 -13.27 -19.94
CA ALA A 297 -15.90 -13.78 -20.95
C ALA A 297 -15.52 -13.29 -22.35
N LYS A 298 -15.80 -14.09 -23.38
CA LYS A 298 -15.71 -13.68 -24.78
C LYS A 298 -17.03 -13.94 -25.44
N LEU A 299 -17.58 -12.92 -26.08
CA LEU A 299 -18.87 -12.97 -26.77
C LEU A 299 -18.64 -12.74 -28.27
N THR A 300 -19.54 -13.26 -29.11
CA THR A 300 -19.70 -12.77 -30.48
C THR A 300 -20.37 -11.41 -30.47
N ARG A 301 -20.36 -10.73 -31.62
CA ARG A 301 -21.10 -9.48 -31.84
C ARG A 301 -22.60 -9.61 -31.58
N GLU A 302 -23.18 -10.80 -31.78
CA GLU A 302 -24.60 -11.10 -31.52
C GLU A 302 -24.88 -11.48 -30.06
N GLY A 303 -23.90 -11.36 -29.16
CA GLY A 303 -24.04 -11.70 -27.74
C GLY A 303 -23.90 -13.19 -27.43
N ALA A 304 -23.52 -14.04 -28.41
CA ALA A 304 -23.35 -15.47 -28.17
C ALA A 304 -22.03 -15.76 -27.43
N LEU A 305 -22.08 -16.64 -26.43
CA LEU A 305 -20.92 -16.97 -25.61
C LEU A 305 -19.89 -17.82 -26.39
N LYS A 306 -18.63 -17.37 -26.46
CA LYS A 306 -17.49 -18.17 -26.96
C LYS A 306 -16.73 -18.87 -25.83
N SER A 307 -16.44 -18.15 -24.75
CA SER A 307 -15.76 -18.70 -23.58
C SER A 307 -16.14 -17.95 -22.31
N PHE A 308 -16.27 -18.68 -21.20
CA PHE A 308 -16.59 -18.12 -19.90
C PHE A 308 -15.74 -18.76 -18.81
N GLU A 309 -15.15 -17.93 -17.95
CA GLU A 309 -14.38 -18.38 -16.80
C GLU A 309 -14.54 -17.42 -15.62
N VAL A 310 -14.74 -17.99 -14.44
CA VAL A 310 -14.67 -17.28 -13.17
C VAL A 310 -13.59 -17.92 -12.33
N LYS A 311 -12.67 -17.11 -11.80
CA LYS A 311 -11.63 -17.52 -10.85
C LYS A 311 -11.72 -16.68 -9.60
N GLY A 312 -11.58 -17.30 -8.44
CA GLY A 312 -11.47 -16.54 -7.20
C GLY A 312 -10.71 -17.24 -6.11
N ASP A 313 -10.39 -16.49 -5.07
CA ASP A 313 -9.71 -16.98 -3.89
C ASP A 313 -10.16 -16.29 -2.60
N LEU A 314 -10.12 -17.06 -1.52
CA LEU A 314 -10.39 -16.60 -0.16
C LEU A 314 -9.07 -16.55 0.58
N GLN A 315 -8.68 -15.34 0.97
CA GLN A 315 -7.48 -15.09 1.75
C GLN A 315 -7.83 -14.80 3.20
N LEU A 316 -7.05 -15.39 4.10
CA LEU A 316 -7.13 -15.18 5.54
C LEU A 316 -5.85 -14.52 6.02
N LYS A 317 -5.98 -13.39 6.72
CA LYS A 317 -4.90 -12.71 7.42
C LYS A 317 -5.29 -12.51 8.88
N ILE A 318 -4.40 -12.92 9.79
CA ILE A 318 -4.62 -12.81 11.23
C ILE A 318 -3.50 -11.97 11.81
N THR A 319 -3.82 -10.88 12.50
CA THR A 319 -2.82 -10.00 13.12
C THR A 319 -2.56 -10.36 14.58
N ASP A 320 -3.55 -10.90 15.29
CA ASP A 320 -3.42 -11.33 16.68
C ASP A 320 -2.94 -12.80 16.79
N PRO A 321 -1.77 -13.07 17.40
CA PRO A 321 -1.28 -14.42 17.66
C PRO A 321 -2.22 -15.31 18.48
N ALA A 322 -3.09 -14.74 19.31
CA ALA A 322 -4.05 -15.48 20.13
C ALA A 322 -5.14 -16.14 19.26
N LEU A 323 -5.47 -15.57 18.11
CA LEU A 323 -6.58 -16.00 17.25
C LEU A 323 -6.15 -16.94 16.11
N THR A 324 -4.94 -17.48 16.19
CA THR A 324 -4.31 -18.25 15.09
C THR A 324 -4.80 -19.69 14.96
N LYS A 325 -5.53 -20.21 15.93
CA LYS A 325 -6.18 -21.52 15.88
C LYS A 325 -7.67 -21.36 15.67
N LEU A 326 -8.07 -21.25 14.41
CA LEU A 326 -9.45 -20.98 14.04
C LEU A 326 -10.00 -21.98 13.03
N ALA A 327 -11.32 -22.03 12.98
CA ALA A 327 -12.12 -22.64 11.93
C ALA A 327 -13.00 -21.57 11.28
N LEU A 328 -13.06 -21.54 9.95
CA LEU A 328 -14.01 -20.68 9.22
C LEU A 328 -15.17 -21.52 8.71
N SER A 329 -16.40 -21.12 9.02
CA SER A 329 -17.60 -21.62 8.36
C SER A 329 -17.80 -20.84 7.05
N VAL A 330 -17.79 -21.55 5.93
CA VAL A 330 -17.85 -20.96 4.60
C VAL A 330 -19.11 -21.46 3.89
N ARG A 331 -19.81 -20.56 3.21
CA ARG A 331 -20.79 -20.92 2.20
C ARG A 331 -20.04 -21.08 0.88
N ALA A 332 -20.08 -22.27 0.28
CA ALA A 332 -19.44 -22.55 -1.01
C ALA A 332 -20.35 -23.49 -1.81
N VAL A 333 -21.16 -22.89 -2.69
CA VAL A 333 -22.19 -23.57 -3.46
C VAL A 333 -21.70 -23.77 -4.90
N GLU A 334 -21.74 -25.01 -5.39
CA GLU A 334 -21.24 -25.35 -6.72
C GLU A 334 -22.09 -24.72 -7.83
N GLY A 335 -23.38 -24.51 -7.56
CA GLY A 335 -24.32 -23.85 -8.46
C GLY A 335 -24.49 -24.56 -9.81
N PRO A 336 -25.17 -23.93 -10.77
CA PRO A 336 -25.36 -24.47 -12.13
C PRO A 336 -24.04 -24.73 -12.87
N LEU A 337 -23.03 -23.89 -12.60
CA LEU A 337 -21.71 -23.94 -13.24
C LEU A 337 -20.77 -25.00 -12.67
N LYS A 338 -21.20 -25.75 -11.65
CA LYS A 338 -20.40 -26.79 -10.99
C LYS A 338 -19.02 -26.27 -10.58
N ALA A 339 -19.01 -25.14 -9.87
CA ALA A 339 -17.79 -24.48 -9.43
C ALA A 339 -16.86 -25.44 -8.68
N GLN A 340 -15.59 -25.50 -9.10
CA GLN A 340 -14.58 -26.37 -8.50
C GLN A 340 -13.90 -25.68 -7.33
N PHE A 341 -14.22 -26.11 -6.12
CA PHE A 341 -13.57 -25.62 -4.89
C PHE A 341 -12.32 -26.42 -4.54
N ARG A 342 -11.20 -25.72 -4.35
CA ARG A 342 -9.89 -26.30 -4.02
C ARG A 342 -9.35 -25.69 -2.72
N PRO A 343 -9.53 -26.37 -1.57
CA PRO A 343 -8.93 -25.93 -0.32
C PRO A 343 -7.41 -26.07 -0.35
N HIS A 344 -6.71 -25.21 0.40
CA HIS A 344 -5.26 -25.23 0.50
C HIS A 344 -4.73 -26.60 1.02
N PRO A 345 -3.53 -27.08 0.62
CA PRO A 345 -3.00 -28.39 1.03
C PRO A 345 -2.83 -28.64 2.55
N ASN A 346 -2.84 -27.57 3.34
CA ASN A 346 -2.79 -27.63 4.80
C ASN A 346 -4.17 -27.62 5.47
N VAL A 347 -5.23 -27.38 4.71
CA VAL A 347 -6.63 -27.43 5.17
C VAL A 347 -7.14 -28.87 5.13
N ASP A 348 -7.99 -29.25 6.08
CA ASP A 348 -8.68 -30.53 6.08
C ASP A 348 -9.74 -30.58 4.96
N LYS A 349 -9.46 -31.36 3.92
CA LYS A 349 -10.34 -31.49 2.77
C LYS A 349 -11.63 -32.23 3.08
N ASN A 350 -11.61 -33.19 4.01
CA ASN A 350 -12.80 -33.97 4.36
C ASN A 350 -13.78 -33.11 5.16
N LEU A 351 -13.24 -32.29 6.05
CA LEU A 351 -14.02 -31.33 6.84
C LEU A 351 -14.63 -30.24 5.95
N PHE A 352 -13.87 -29.72 4.99
CA PHE A 352 -14.41 -28.80 3.99
C PHE A 352 -15.51 -29.46 3.14
N SER A 353 -15.30 -30.67 2.62
CA SER A 353 -16.29 -31.32 1.76
C SER A 353 -17.60 -31.66 2.47
N SER A 354 -17.52 -32.08 3.74
CA SER A 354 -18.68 -32.53 4.52
C SER A 354 -19.42 -31.38 5.22
N GLN A 355 -18.71 -30.38 5.73
CA GLN A 355 -19.28 -29.32 6.59
C GLN A 355 -19.03 -27.90 6.07
N LYS A 356 -18.33 -27.74 4.94
CA LYS A 356 -17.89 -26.44 4.41
C LYS A 356 -17.10 -25.60 5.42
N LEU A 357 -16.26 -26.28 6.19
CA LEU A 357 -15.45 -25.68 7.23
C LEU A 357 -13.96 -25.71 6.86
N ILE A 358 -13.32 -24.54 6.89
CA ILE A 358 -11.89 -24.38 6.63
C ILE A 358 -11.15 -24.40 7.96
N GLN A 359 -10.35 -25.44 8.16
CA GLN A 359 -9.51 -25.63 9.34
C GLN A 359 -8.22 -26.35 8.93
N LEU A 360 -7.13 -26.10 9.64
CA LEU A 360 -5.89 -26.85 9.42
C LEU A 360 -6.08 -28.34 9.74
N LYS A 361 -5.57 -29.20 8.85
CA LYS A 361 -5.55 -30.67 9.05
C LYS A 361 -4.81 -31.11 10.31
N ASP A 362 -3.81 -30.32 10.70
CA ASP A 362 -3.00 -30.53 11.88
C ASP A 362 -3.35 -29.44 12.89
N THR A 363 -4.23 -29.77 13.83
CA THR A 363 -4.74 -28.84 14.85
C THR A 363 -3.70 -28.45 15.90
N SER A 364 -2.53 -29.11 15.91
CA SER A 364 -1.38 -28.66 16.69
C SER A 364 -0.72 -27.41 16.09
N LYS A 365 -0.89 -27.21 14.78
CA LYS A 365 -0.37 -26.04 14.05
C LYS A 365 -1.33 -24.86 14.12
N ARG A 366 -0.79 -23.71 13.73
CA ARG A 366 -1.44 -22.40 13.78
C ARG A 366 -1.38 -21.77 12.39
N PHE A 367 -2.39 -21.00 12.01
CA PHE A 367 -2.25 -20.09 10.88
C PHE A 367 -1.16 -19.05 11.22
N PRO A 368 -0.24 -18.73 10.30
CA PRO A 368 0.80 -17.75 10.57
C PRO A 368 0.22 -16.35 10.70
N THR A 369 0.81 -15.57 11.59
CA THR A 369 0.41 -14.20 11.88
C THR A 369 0.98 -13.22 10.85
N ASN A 370 0.25 -12.13 10.63
CA ASN A 370 0.62 -11.02 9.73
C ASN A 370 0.96 -11.42 8.29
N ASN A 371 0.53 -12.61 7.87
CA ASN A 371 0.67 -13.08 6.50
C ASN A 371 -0.72 -13.38 5.91
N SER A 372 -0.97 -12.94 4.67
CA SER A 372 -2.19 -13.26 3.96
C SER A 372 -2.03 -14.62 3.27
N ILE A 373 -2.89 -15.58 3.58
CA ILE A 373 -2.85 -16.92 2.98
C ILE A 373 -4.14 -17.24 2.28
N GLY A 374 -4.04 -17.65 1.01
CA GLY A 374 -5.15 -18.27 0.29
C GLY A 374 -5.51 -19.63 0.90
N VAL A 375 -6.67 -19.72 1.55
CA VAL A 375 -7.16 -20.95 2.20
C VAL A 375 -8.15 -21.73 1.33
N LEU A 376 -8.80 -21.05 0.37
CA LEU A 376 -9.69 -21.64 -0.62
C LEU A 376 -9.49 -20.95 -1.98
N ARG A 377 -9.50 -21.72 -3.05
CA ARG A 377 -9.58 -21.20 -4.43
C ARG A 377 -10.76 -21.84 -5.14
N TRP A 378 -11.40 -21.12 -6.04
CA TRP A 378 -12.45 -21.67 -6.89
C TRP A 378 -12.25 -21.31 -8.35
N ARG A 379 -12.82 -22.16 -9.21
CA ARG A 379 -12.88 -21.96 -10.64
C ARG A 379 -14.21 -22.48 -11.17
N ALA A 380 -14.92 -21.67 -11.94
CA ALA A 380 -16.11 -22.08 -12.68
C ALA A 380 -15.91 -21.77 -14.17
N THR A 381 -16.45 -22.62 -15.04
CA THR A 381 -16.36 -22.45 -16.49
C THR A 381 -17.66 -22.91 -17.11
N ALA A 382 -18.09 -22.27 -18.19
CA ALA A 382 -19.23 -22.72 -18.98
C ALA A 382 -18.82 -23.06 -20.40
N ALA A 383 -19.53 -24.00 -21.02
CA ALA A 383 -19.40 -24.27 -22.44
C ALA A 383 -20.13 -23.17 -23.24
N ALA A 384 -19.70 -22.94 -24.48
CA ALA A 384 -20.21 -21.89 -25.36
C ALA A 384 -21.73 -21.93 -25.58
N ASP A 385 -22.34 -23.12 -25.48
CA ASP A 385 -23.76 -23.38 -25.67
C ASP A 385 -24.59 -23.27 -24.38
N THR A 386 -23.97 -22.89 -23.26
CA THR A 386 -24.69 -22.80 -21.98
C THR A 386 -25.53 -21.52 -21.97
N PRO A 387 -26.88 -21.61 -21.91
CA PRO A 387 -27.73 -20.43 -21.90
C PRO A 387 -27.61 -19.68 -20.57
N ASP A 388 -27.82 -18.37 -20.61
CA ASP A 388 -28.03 -17.50 -19.45
C ASP A 388 -26.95 -17.58 -18.35
N VAL A 389 -25.69 -17.73 -18.76
CA VAL A 389 -24.55 -17.80 -17.83
C VAL A 389 -23.96 -16.44 -17.51
N LEU A 390 -24.12 -15.47 -18.40
CA LEU A 390 -23.47 -14.18 -18.28
C LEU A 390 -24.21 -13.29 -17.28
N PRO A 391 -23.50 -12.45 -16.51
CA PRO A 391 -24.16 -11.43 -15.67
C PRO A 391 -24.89 -10.38 -16.50
N ILE A 392 -24.31 -10.03 -17.65
CA ILE A 392 -24.80 -9.06 -18.62
C ILE A 392 -24.40 -9.53 -20.02
N THR A 393 -25.28 -9.31 -20.99
CA THR A 393 -25.02 -9.63 -22.40
C THR A 393 -24.94 -8.34 -23.21
N PHE A 394 -24.05 -8.29 -24.18
CA PHE A 394 -23.91 -7.16 -25.11
C PHE A 394 -24.10 -7.64 -26.54
N THR A 395 -24.81 -6.84 -27.33
CA THR A 395 -25.05 -7.07 -28.75
C THR A 395 -24.60 -5.84 -29.53
N ALA A 396 -23.80 -6.03 -30.57
CA ALA A 396 -23.31 -4.96 -31.43
C ALA A 396 -23.87 -5.15 -32.85
N TRP A 397 -24.67 -4.19 -33.29
CA TRP A 397 -25.19 -4.10 -34.64
C TRP A 397 -24.32 -3.17 -35.47
N VAL A 398 -23.91 -3.62 -36.65
CA VAL A 398 -23.08 -2.84 -37.57
C VAL A 398 -23.89 -2.59 -38.85
N SER A 399 -24.10 -1.33 -39.18
CA SER A 399 -24.78 -0.89 -40.41
C SER A 399 -23.84 -0.04 -41.24
N LYS A 400 -23.67 -0.40 -42.53
CA LYS A 400 -22.86 0.36 -43.47
C LYS A 400 -23.73 1.30 -44.30
N SER A 401 -23.41 2.58 -44.31
CA SER A 401 -24.05 3.61 -45.15
C SER A 401 -22.98 4.35 -45.94
N ASP A 402 -22.96 4.20 -47.27
CA ASP A 402 -21.94 4.77 -48.15
C ASP A 402 -20.49 4.51 -47.66
N ASP A 403 -19.83 5.55 -47.10
CA ASP A 403 -18.45 5.57 -46.59
C ASP A 403 -18.37 5.63 -45.05
N SER A 404 -19.50 5.44 -44.33
CA SER A 404 -19.53 5.40 -42.87
C SER A 404 -20.15 4.12 -42.33
N TYR A 405 -19.71 3.74 -41.14
CA TYR A 405 -20.26 2.64 -40.36
C TYR A 405 -20.96 3.23 -39.14
N THR A 406 -22.23 2.85 -38.98
CA THR A 406 -23.00 3.11 -37.76
C THR A 406 -22.97 1.85 -36.91
N ILE A 407 -22.51 1.98 -35.67
CA ILE A 407 -22.43 0.89 -34.70
C ILE A 407 -23.39 1.19 -33.55
N THR A 408 -24.31 0.27 -33.30
CA THR A 408 -25.26 0.31 -32.19
C THR A 408 -24.95 -0.82 -31.24
N ILE A 409 -24.57 -0.49 -30.00
CA ILE A 409 -24.26 -1.43 -28.92
C ILE A 409 -25.43 -1.43 -27.95
N GLU A 410 -25.99 -2.59 -27.68
CA GLU A 410 -27.08 -2.80 -26.73
C GLU A 410 -26.57 -3.68 -25.60
N TYR A 411 -26.99 -3.41 -24.36
CA TYR A 411 -26.77 -4.30 -23.24
C TYR A 411 -28.08 -4.76 -22.62
N GLU A 412 -28.07 -5.97 -22.07
CA GLU A 412 -29.18 -6.54 -21.32
C GLU A 412 -28.66 -7.31 -20.09
N LEU A 413 -29.16 -6.95 -18.91
CA LEU A 413 -28.87 -7.61 -17.64
C LEU A 413 -29.60 -8.96 -17.59
N THR A 414 -28.83 -10.05 -17.62
CA THR A 414 -29.37 -11.41 -17.67
C THR A 414 -29.75 -11.94 -16.29
N HIS A 415 -29.14 -11.41 -15.22
CA HIS A 415 -29.43 -11.79 -13.85
C HIS A 415 -29.92 -10.58 -13.02
N PRO A 416 -31.24 -10.46 -12.77
CA PRO A 416 -31.81 -9.29 -12.09
C PRO A 416 -31.39 -9.17 -10.61
N ASP A 417 -30.91 -10.25 -10.01
CA ASP A 417 -30.39 -10.26 -8.63
C ASP A 417 -28.96 -9.70 -8.52
N LEU A 418 -28.33 -9.35 -9.66
CA LEU A 418 -26.99 -8.77 -9.69
C LEU A 418 -27.07 -7.27 -9.91
N THR A 419 -26.23 -6.56 -9.17
CA THR A 419 -25.97 -5.14 -9.39
C THR A 419 -24.53 -5.01 -9.86
N LEU A 420 -24.35 -4.48 -11.06
CA LEU A 420 -23.06 -4.15 -11.65
C LEU A 420 -22.78 -2.67 -11.41
N ARG A 421 -21.54 -2.34 -11.05
CA ARG A 421 -21.10 -0.96 -10.79
C ARG A 421 -19.95 -0.61 -11.72
N ASP A 422 -19.80 0.69 -11.93
CA ASP A 422 -18.72 1.26 -12.75
C ASP A 422 -18.60 0.54 -14.10
N VAL A 423 -19.76 0.27 -14.72
CA VAL A 423 -19.84 -0.42 -16.00
C VAL A 423 -19.37 0.51 -17.10
N THR A 424 -18.33 0.10 -17.81
CA THR A 424 -17.76 0.81 -18.95
C THR A 424 -17.56 -0.12 -20.14
N VAL A 425 -17.71 0.43 -21.34
CA VAL A 425 -17.41 -0.25 -22.60
C VAL A 425 -16.36 0.57 -23.33
N THR A 426 -15.18 0.00 -23.56
CA THR A 426 -14.10 0.61 -24.33
C THR A 426 -14.13 0.06 -25.75
N ILE A 427 -14.40 0.93 -26.70
CA ILE A 427 -14.43 0.65 -28.13
C ILE A 427 -13.14 1.16 -28.77
N PRO A 428 -12.28 0.29 -29.34
CA PRO A 428 -11.12 0.74 -30.10
C PRO A 428 -11.53 1.39 -31.42
N TYR A 429 -10.69 2.26 -31.98
CA TYR A 429 -10.79 2.71 -33.37
C TYR A 429 -9.40 3.07 -33.89
N SER A 430 -9.21 3.14 -35.22
CA SER A 430 -7.89 3.43 -35.81
C SER A 430 -7.92 4.47 -36.92
N THR A 431 -9.01 4.55 -37.69
CA THR A 431 -9.07 5.39 -38.89
C THR A 431 -9.57 6.80 -38.61
N ALA A 432 -10.78 6.93 -38.10
CA ALA A 432 -11.43 8.22 -37.84
C ALA A 432 -12.05 8.24 -36.44
N GLU A 433 -12.05 9.42 -35.83
CA GLU A 433 -12.70 9.62 -34.54
C GLU A 433 -14.23 9.40 -34.67
N PRO A 434 -14.82 8.53 -33.84
CA PRO A 434 -16.26 8.29 -33.87
C PRO A 434 -17.11 9.50 -33.47
N ALA A 435 -18.17 9.75 -34.22
CA ALA A 435 -19.22 10.71 -33.89
C ALA A 435 -20.37 10.00 -33.14
N VAL A 436 -20.54 10.30 -31.86
CA VAL A 436 -21.60 9.71 -31.03
C VAL A 436 -22.95 10.33 -31.36
N SER A 437 -23.96 9.51 -31.68
CA SER A 437 -25.34 9.95 -31.95
C SER A 437 -26.25 9.88 -30.71
N SER A 438 -25.79 9.21 -29.65
CA SER A 438 -26.52 9.06 -28.38
C SER A 438 -26.41 10.30 -27.50
N PHE A 439 -27.46 11.12 -27.48
CA PHE A 439 -27.47 12.43 -26.79
C PHE A 439 -27.35 12.37 -25.27
N ASP A 440 -27.83 11.29 -24.64
CA ASP A 440 -27.84 11.14 -23.17
C ASP A 440 -26.71 10.23 -22.65
N ALA A 441 -25.82 9.78 -23.53
CA ALA A 441 -24.72 8.89 -23.15
C ALA A 441 -23.56 9.68 -22.55
N ILE A 442 -22.99 9.15 -21.45
CA ILE A 442 -21.74 9.65 -20.89
C ILE A 442 -20.61 8.91 -21.60
N TYR A 443 -19.78 9.63 -22.35
CA TYR A 443 -18.66 9.04 -23.07
C TYR A 443 -17.43 9.94 -23.04
N GLN A 444 -16.26 9.33 -23.24
CA GLN A 444 -14.99 10.03 -23.37
C GLN A 444 -14.21 9.44 -24.54
N VAL A 445 -13.61 10.31 -25.35
CA VAL A 445 -12.68 9.90 -26.41
C VAL A 445 -11.26 10.03 -25.88
N THR A 446 -10.50 8.93 -25.89
CA THR A 446 -9.11 8.89 -25.40
C THR A 446 -8.23 8.27 -26.47
N GLY A 447 -7.51 9.11 -27.21
CA GLY A 447 -6.46 8.69 -28.15
C GLY A 447 -6.98 7.85 -29.32
N ASP A 448 -7.02 6.54 -29.12
CA ASP A 448 -7.40 5.48 -30.06
C ASP A 448 -8.63 4.67 -29.58
N SER A 449 -9.37 5.19 -28.60
CA SER A 449 -10.55 4.52 -28.04
C SER A 449 -11.66 5.48 -27.64
N LEU A 450 -12.90 4.99 -27.77
CA LEU A 450 -14.13 5.62 -27.29
C LEU A 450 -14.60 4.83 -26.07
N GLU A 451 -14.68 5.48 -24.92
CA GLU A 451 -15.15 4.89 -23.68
C GLU A 451 -16.57 5.32 -23.39
N TRP A 452 -17.51 4.38 -23.43
CA TRP A 452 -18.89 4.57 -22.99
C TRP A 452 -19.01 4.21 -21.50
N THR A 453 -19.42 5.17 -20.68
CA THR A 453 -19.65 5.00 -19.25
C THR A 453 -21.15 4.85 -18.96
N ILE A 454 -21.55 3.66 -18.52
CA ILE A 454 -22.95 3.36 -18.17
C ILE A 454 -23.19 3.61 -16.68
N GLY A 455 -22.19 3.32 -15.83
CA GLY A 455 -22.29 3.50 -14.38
C GLY A 455 -22.85 2.26 -13.68
N THR A 456 -23.96 2.39 -12.96
CA THR A 456 -24.57 1.25 -12.24
C THR A 456 -25.66 0.61 -13.09
N ILE A 457 -25.70 -0.72 -13.20
CA ILE A 457 -26.74 -1.50 -13.87
C ILE A 457 -27.38 -2.44 -12.85
N ASP A 458 -28.70 -2.36 -12.70
CA ASP A 458 -29.52 -3.21 -11.85
C ASP A 458 -30.93 -3.43 -12.46
N SER A 459 -31.88 -3.91 -11.64
CA SER A 459 -33.25 -4.17 -12.07
C SER A 459 -34.03 -2.92 -12.51
N ASP A 460 -33.62 -1.72 -12.09
CA ASP A 460 -34.28 -0.47 -12.45
C ASP A 460 -33.84 0.04 -13.83
N ASN A 461 -32.64 -0.35 -14.29
CA ASN A 461 -32.09 -0.03 -15.61
C ASN A 461 -31.44 -1.25 -16.30
N PRO A 462 -32.21 -2.32 -16.56
CA PRO A 462 -31.67 -3.61 -16.99
C PRO A 462 -31.19 -3.62 -18.43
N SER A 463 -31.53 -2.62 -19.24
CA SER A 463 -31.09 -2.51 -20.63
C SER A 463 -30.81 -1.08 -21.04
N GLY A 464 -29.98 -0.92 -22.08
CA GLY A 464 -29.60 0.37 -22.63
C GLY A 464 -28.92 0.19 -23.99
N SER A 465 -28.76 1.30 -24.70
CA SER A 465 -28.12 1.33 -26.02
C SER A 465 -27.17 2.51 -26.16
N PHE A 466 -26.18 2.34 -27.03
CA PHE A 466 -25.19 3.35 -27.38
C PHE A 466 -24.89 3.26 -28.86
N GLU A 467 -24.96 4.39 -29.53
CA GLU A 467 -24.79 4.48 -30.97
C GLU A 467 -23.76 5.55 -31.34
N PHE A 468 -22.88 5.19 -32.27
CA PHE A 468 -21.92 6.08 -32.88
C PHE A 468 -21.72 5.78 -34.36
N GLU A 469 -21.19 6.74 -35.08
CA GLU A 469 -20.86 6.66 -36.51
C GLU A 469 -19.38 6.99 -36.73
N ALA A 470 -18.68 6.21 -37.56
CA ALA A 470 -17.28 6.44 -37.88
C ALA A 470 -16.99 6.10 -39.36
N GLN A 471 -16.05 6.83 -39.96
CA GLN A 471 -15.58 6.55 -41.33
C GLN A 471 -14.41 5.58 -41.28
N THR A 472 -14.57 4.41 -41.90
CA THR A 472 -13.53 3.38 -42.00
C THR A 472 -13.75 2.48 -43.20
N ASP A 473 -12.72 1.77 -43.60
CA ASP A 473 -12.79 0.74 -44.66
C ASP A 473 -13.33 -0.60 -44.13
N ASP A 474 -13.11 -0.90 -42.85
CA ASP A 474 -13.42 -2.19 -42.20
C ASP A 474 -13.92 -1.99 -40.77
N ASP A 475 -15.08 -2.56 -40.44
CA ASP A 475 -15.66 -2.49 -39.09
C ASP A 475 -14.88 -3.28 -38.04
N ALA A 476 -13.96 -4.14 -38.47
CA ALA A 476 -13.08 -4.89 -37.57
C ALA A 476 -12.24 -4.00 -36.65
N GLU A 477 -12.01 -2.72 -37.00
CA GLU A 477 -11.27 -1.79 -36.15
C GLU A 477 -11.97 -1.47 -34.81
N PHE A 478 -13.30 -1.67 -34.74
CA PHE A 478 -14.09 -1.44 -33.53
C PHE A 478 -14.11 -2.64 -32.57
N PHE A 479 -13.37 -3.70 -32.89
CA PHE A 479 -13.33 -4.94 -32.13
C PHE A 479 -11.87 -5.38 -31.83
N PRO A 480 -11.62 -6.06 -30.70
CA PRO A 480 -12.60 -6.40 -29.67
C PRO A 480 -12.95 -5.21 -28.78
N MET A 481 -14.24 -5.05 -28.46
CA MET A 481 -14.68 -4.11 -27.43
C MET A 481 -14.40 -4.73 -26.06
N THR A 482 -13.91 -3.95 -25.11
CA THR A 482 -13.64 -4.40 -23.74
C THR A 482 -14.69 -3.87 -22.79
N VAL A 483 -15.23 -4.73 -21.93
CA VAL A 483 -16.20 -4.34 -20.91
C VAL A 483 -15.56 -4.44 -19.52
N GLY A 484 -15.60 -3.35 -18.76
CA GLY A 484 -15.21 -3.30 -17.36
C GLY A 484 -16.44 -3.15 -16.47
N PHE A 485 -16.47 -3.87 -15.34
CA PHE A 485 -17.47 -3.65 -14.28
C PHE A 485 -17.05 -4.30 -12.97
N GLU A 486 -17.62 -3.81 -11.87
CA GLU A 486 -17.51 -4.41 -10.54
C GLU A 486 -18.84 -5.03 -10.11
N MET A 487 -18.78 -6.11 -9.33
CA MET A 487 -19.93 -6.77 -8.73
C MET A 487 -19.89 -6.58 -7.21
N SER A 488 -21.06 -6.31 -6.62
CA SER A 488 -21.19 -6.12 -5.16
C SER A 488 -20.94 -7.40 -4.34
N ARG A 489 -21.05 -8.56 -4.98
CA ARG A 489 -20.81 -9.89 -4.42
C ARG A 489 -20.14 -10.79 -5.46
N PRO A 490 -19.43 -11.86 -5.04
CA PRO A 490 -18.91 -12.84 -5.98
C PRO A 490 -20.05 -13.46 -6.81
N PHE A 491 -19.78 -13.66 -8.08
CA PHE A 491 -20.62 -14.35 -9.05
C PHE A 491 -20.78 -15.83 -8.69
N VAL A 492 -19.69 -16.53 -8.33
CA VAL A 492 -19.81 -17.86 -7.71
C VAL A 492 -20.24 -17.67 -6.26
N GLU A 493 -21.27 -18.39 -5.83
CA GLU A 493 -21.83 -18.25 -4.50
C GLU A 493 -20.88 -18.75 -3.40
N VAL A 494 -20.01 -17.84 -2.96
CA VAL A 494 -18.99 -18.03 -1.92
C VAL A 494 -19.08 -16.91 -0.89
N ASP A 495 -19.17 -17.27 0.39
CA ASP A 495 -19.10 -16.31 1.49
C ASP A 495 -18.55 -16.94 2.78
N VAL A 496 -18.13 -16.13 3.73
CA VAL A 496 -17.77 -16.58 5.09
C VAL A 496 -18.89 -16.22 6.06
N ASN A 497 -19.47 -17.25 6.68
CA ASN A 497 -20.60 -17.11 7.59
C ASN A 497 -20.15 -16.87 9.04
N GLY A 498 -18.98 -17.40 9.43
CA GLY A 498 -18.53 -17.36 10.81
C GLY A 498 -17.07 -17.77 10.97
N ALA A 499 -16.44 -17.29 12.04
CA ALA A 499 -15.12 -17.73 12.48
C ALA A 499 -15.19 -18.18 13.95
N ARG A 500 -14.54 -19.30 14.27
CA ARG A 500 -14.56 -19.89 15.62
C ARG A 500 -13.16 -20.31 16.07
N LEU A 501 -12.80 -20.03 17.32
CA LEU A 501 -11.56 -20.50 17.93
C LEU A 501 -11.65 -21.97 18.33
N LEU A 502 -10.64 -22.76 17.98
CA LEU A 502 -10.62 -24.20 18.24
C LEU A 502 -10.39 -24.55 19.71
N GLU A 503 -9.66 -23.71 20.44
CA GLU A 503 -9.31 -24.01 21.85
C GLU A 503 -10.42 -23.62 22.83
N LEU A 504 -11.21 -22.59 22.50
CA LEU A 504 -12.23 -22.01 23.36
C LEU A 504 -13.66 -22.33 22.89
N ASP A 505 -13.81 -22.87 21.68
CA ASP A 505 -15.10 -23.07 20.99
C ASP A 505 -15.95 -21.79 20.91
N GLU A 506 -15.27 -20.64 20.88
CA GLU A 506 -15.87 -19.30 20.91
C GLU A 506 -15.91 -18.69 19.51
N GLU A 507 -17.03 -18.07 19.15
CA GLU A 507 -17.16 -17.30 17.91
C GLU A 507 -16.40 -15.98 18.01
N VAL A 508 -15.70 -15.65 16.94
CA VAL A 508 -14.88 -14.44 16.87
C VAL A 508 -15.28 -13.59 15.68
N ASN A 509 -15.27 -12.28 15.90
CA ASN A 509 -15.55 -11.30 14.84
C ASN A 509 -14.39 -11.23 13.84
N PHE A 510 -14.72 -10.93 12.60
CA PHE A 510 -13.77 -10.73 11.51
C PHE A 510 -14.25 -9.61 10.59
N GLU A 511 -13.30 -8.97 9.90
CA GLU A 511 -13.61 -8.11 8.76
C GLU A 511 -13.66 -8.94 7.48
N LYS A 512 -14.56 -8.55 6.59
CA LYS A 512 -14.69 -9.13 5.25
C LYS A 512 -14.54 -8.04 4.21
N ALA A 513 -13.54 -8.17 3.35
CA ALA A 513 -13.38 -7.39 2.14
C ALA A 513 -13.76 -8.26 0.93
N VAL A 514 -14.60 -7.74 0.04
CA VAL A 514 -15.04 -8.43 -1.18
C VAL A 514 -14.65 -7.59 -2.37
N LYS A 515 -13.97 -8.20 -3.35
CA LYS A 515 -13.63 -7.60 -4.63
C LYS A 515 -14.00 -8.58 -5.75
N ALA A 516 -15.05 -8.28 -6.50
CA ALA A 516 -15.46 -9.08 -7.63
C ALA A 516 -15.50 -8.19 -8.88
N THR A 517 -14.68 -8.49 -9.88
CA THR A 517 -14.50 -7.62 -11.06
C THR A 517 -14.53 -8.41 -12.36
N ALA A 518 -14.97 -7.77 -13.43
CA ALA A 518 -14.76 -8.27 -14.78
C ALA A 518 -13.36 -7.89 -15.27
N ASP A 519 -12.61 -8.88 -15.74
CA ASP A 519 -11.31 -8.69 -16.41
C ASP A 519 -11.24 -9.63 -17.61
N GLY A 520 -10.95 -9.10 -18.80
CA GLY A 520 -11.03 -9.85 -20.04
C GLY A 520 -12.46 -10.23 -20.45
N PHE A 521 -13.43 -9.33 -20.25
CA PHE A 521 -14.76 -9.42 -20.84
C PHE A 521 -14.74 -8.73 -22.21
N LEU A 522 -14.83 -9.50 -23.30
CA LEU A 522 -14.62 -9.03 -24.67
C LEU A 522 -15.82 -9.32 -25.57
N ILE A 523 -16.14 -8.38 -26.45
CA ILE A 523 -17.08 -8.55 -27.57
C ILE A 523 -16.21 -8.61 -28.85
N GLU A 524 -16.27 -9.73 -29.57
CA GLU A 524 -15.40 -10.04 -30.72
C GLU A 524 -16.20 -10.28 -32.01
#